data_AF-A0A3B9HK49-F1
#
_entry.id   AF-A0A3B9HK49-F1
#
_cell.length_a   1.000
_cell.length_b   1.000
_cell.length_c   1.000
_cell.angle_alpha   90.00
_cell.angle_beta   90.00
_cell.angle_gamma   90.00
#
_symmetry.space_group_name_H-M   'P 1'
#
loop_
_entity.id
_entity.type
_entity.pdbx_description
1 polymer ?
#
loop_
_entity_poly.entity_id
_entity_poly.type
_entity_poly.pdbx_seq_one_letter_code
_entity_poly.pdbx_strand_id
1 'polypeptide(L)' 'DSHFSGIKSLMENKNHDYGEAWRSMRTSSFTDLILMKIMRIKQIEENDGQTLISEGVASHYMDMVNYSVFALIQLKEKA' A
#
# COMPACT_ATOMS: atom_id res chain seq x y z
N ASP A 1 -3.95 -18.89 -1.88
CA ASP A 1 -3.51 -18.35 -0.58
C ASP A 1 -4.46 -17.21 -0.19
N SER A 2 -4.98 -17.20 1.03
CA SER A 2 -5.96 -16.23 1.53
C SER A 2 -5.41 -14.80 1.61
N HIS A 3 -4.11 -14.64 1.88
CA HIS A 3 -3.47 -13.33 1.95
C HIS A 3 -3.42 -12.66 0.58
N PHE A 4 -3.06 -13.42 -0.45
CA PHE A 4 -3.02 -12.93 -1.82
C PHE A 4 -4.40 -12.45 -2.30
N SER A 5 -5.47 -13.22 -2.04
CA SER A 5 -6.83 -12.79 -2.39
C SER A 5 -7.24 -11.52 -1.67
N GLY A 6 -6.90 -11.39 -0.38
CA GLY A 6 -7.18 -10.17 0.38
C GLY A 6 -6.49 -8.94 -0.19
N ILE A 7 -5.20 -9.06 -0.55
CA ILE A 7 -4.42 -7.96 -1.12
C ILE A 7 -5.01 -7.52 -2.46
N LYS A 8 -5.38 -8.49 -3.31
CA LYS A 8 -6.00 -8.23 -4.62
C LYS A 8 -7.36 -7.54 -4.46
N SER A 9 -8.21 -8.01 -3.56
CA SER A 9 -9.51 -7.37 -3.30
C SER A 9 -9.35 -5.95 -2.75
N LEU A 10 -8.37 -5.70 -1.87
CA LEU A 10 -8.06 -4.35 -1.40
C LEU A 10 -7.62 -3.43 -2.55
N MET A 11 -6.78 -3.93 -3.45
CA MET A 11 -6.35 -3.21 -4.64
C MET A 11 -7.53 -2.88 -5.56
N GLU A 12 -8.41 -3.84 -5.82
CA GLU A 12 -9.61 -3.67 -6.66
C GLU A 12 -10.56 -2.63 -6.08
N ASN A 13 -10.80 -2.66 -4.76
CA ASN A 13 -11.63 -1.67 -4.07
C ASN A 13 -11.03 -0.26 -4.19
N LYS A 14 -9.72 -0.10 -3.96
CA LYS A 14 -9.07 1.21 -4.10
C LYS A 14 -9.09 1.71 -5.55
N ASN A 15 -8.89 0.82 -6.53
CA ASN A 15 -9.00 1.19 -7.94
C ASN A 15 -10.44 1.56 -8.33
N HIS A 16 -11.45 0.95 -7.70
CA HIS A 16 -12.84 1.37 -7.89
C HIS A 16 -13.08 2.79 -7.34
N ASP A 17 -12.56 3.08 -6.15
CA ASP A 17 -12.80 4.36 -5.46
C ASP A 17 -12.00 5.53 -6.07
N TYR A 18 -10.77 5.27 -6.53
CA TYR A 18 -9.84 6.30 -7.00
C TYR A 18 -9.47 6.17 -8.49
N GLY A 19 -10.03 5.19 -9.21
CA GLY A 19 -9.59 4.84 -10.54
C GLY A 19 -8.12 4.38 -10.57
N GLU A 20 -7.52 4.48 -11.75
CA GLU A 20 -6.09 4.16 -11.95
C GLU A 20 -5.18 5.37 -11.69
N ALA A 21 -5.54 6.26 -10.75
CA ALA A 21 -4.80 7.50 -10.46
C ALA A 21 -3.31 7.27 -10.19
N TRP A 22 -2.94 6.10 -9.67
CA TRP A 22 -1.56 5.71 -9.43
C TRP A 22 -0.72 5.63 -10.70
N ARG A 23 -1.31 5.47 -11.90
CA ARG A 23 -0.56 5.49 -13.17
C ARG A 23 0.04 6.85 -13.49
N SER A 24 -0.61 7.92 -13.04
CA SER A 24 -0.11 9.29 -13.21
C SER A 24 0.97 9.67 -12.19
N MET A 25 1.25 8.82 -11.20
CA MET A 25 2.26 9.08 -10.18
C MET A 25 3.67 8.80 -10.69
N ARG A 26 4.66 9.48 -10.11
CA ARG A 26 6.08 9.17 -10.31
C ARG A 26 6.40 7.84 -9.65
N THR A 27 7.24 7.03 -10.28
CA THR A 27 7.64 5.72 -9.74
C THR A 27 8.33 5.85 -8.37
N SER A 28 9.08 6.93 -8.14
CA SER A 28 9.69 7.22 -6.83
C SER A 28 8.67 7.44 -5.71
N SER A 29 7.45 7.91 -6.04
CA SER A 29 6.41 8.16 -5.04
C SER A 29 5.91 6.87 -4.38
N PHE A 30 6.03 5.71 -5.04
CA PHE A 30 5.72 4.43 -4.39
C PHE A 30 6.70 4.11 -3.27
N THR A 31 7.98 4.44 -3.43
CA THR A 31 8.99 4.30 -2.36
C THR A 31 8.63 5.16 -1.15
N ASP A 32 8.25 6.42 -1.38
CA ASP A 32 7.84 7.34 -0.32
C ASP A 32 6.62 6.80 0.45
N LEU A 33 5.61 6.29 -0.29
CA LEU A 33 4.42 5.68 0.31
C LEU A 33 4.75 4.43 1.12
N ILE A 34 5.65 3.58 0.65
CA ILE A 34 6.10 2.39 1.39
C ILE A 34 6.82 2.82 2.68
N LEU A 35 7.72 3.80 2.61
CA LEU A 35 8.42 4.34 3.78
C LEU A 35 7.43 4.91 4.81
N MET A 36 6.41 5.64 4.36
CA MET A 36 5.35 6.14 5.25
C MET A 36 4.60 5.01 5.96
N LYS A 37 4.30 3.91 5.27
CA LYS A 37 3.63 2.74 5.88
C LYS A 37 4.53 2.05 6.91
N ILE A 38 5.84 1.93 6.64
CA ILE A 38 6.81 1.41 7.62
C ILE A 38 6.85 2.29 8.87
N MET A 39 6.97 3.61 8.70
CA MET A 39 6.97 4.56 9.82
C MET A 39 5.68 4.47 10.63
N ARG A 40 4.54 4.27 9.95
CA ARG A 40 3.25 4.08 10.62
C ARG A 40 3.22 2.80 11.46
N ILE A 41 3.71 1.68 10.94
CA ILE A 41 3.77 0.42 11.70
C ILE A 41 4.63 0.61 12.95
N LYS A 42 5.82 1.21 12.81
CA LYS A 42 6.69 1.50 13.96
C LYS A 42 6.00 2.34 15.02
N GLN A 43 5.28 3.38 14.61
CA GLN A 43 4.51 4.22 15.54
C GLN A 43 3.41 3.42 16.26
N ILE A 44 2.74 2.49 15.57
CA ILE A 44 1.72 1.64 16.20
C ILE A 44 2.36 0.70 17.23
N GLU A 45 3.51 0.13 16.90
CA GLU A 45 4.29 -0.72 17.82
C GLU A 45 4.78 0.06 19.04
N GLU A 46 5.30 1.28 18.85
CA GLU A 46 5.73 2.19 19.93
C GLU A 46 4.58 2.60 20.86
N ASN A 47 3.34 2.59 20.36
CA ASN A 47 2.14 2.87 21.14
C ASN A 47 1.51 1.60 21.75
N ASP A 48 2.23 0.49 21.84
CA ASP A 48 1.73 -0.82 22.33
C ASP A 48 0.47 -1.30 21.56
N GLY A 49 0.40 -0.99 20.27
CA GLY A 49 -0.75 -1.30 19.42
C GLY A 49 -1.96 -0.38 19.62
N GLN A 50 -1.89 0.61 20.51
CA GLN A 50 -2.98 1.56 20.74
C GLN A 50 -3.06 2.56 19.59
N THR A 51 -4.24 2.66 18.98
CA THR A 51 -4.51 3.64 17.93
C THR A 51 -5.89 4.28 18.14
N LEU A 52 -5.97 5.61 17.96
CA LEU A 52 -7.25 6.33 18.10
C LEU A 52 -8.21 5.97 16.97
N ILE A 53 -7.72 6.04 15.72
CA ILE A 53 -8.42 5.66 14.49
C ILE A 53 -7.32 5.20 13.53
N SER A 54 -7.10 3.89 13.41
CA SER A 54 -6.13 3.35 12.47
C SER A 54 -6.65 2.07 11.86
N GLU A 55 -6.36 1.88 10.58
CA GLU A 55 -6.35 0.55 10.01
C GLU A 55 -5.30 -0.30 10.76
N GLY A 56 -5.57 -1.60 10.92
CA GLY A 56 -4.64 -2.50 11.58
C GLY A 56 -3.34 -2.68 10.79
N VAL A 57 -2.29 -3.13 11.47
CA VAL A 57 -0.94 -3.36 10.92
C VAL A 57 -0.97 -4.19 9.62
N ALA A 58 -1.84 -5.20 9.53
CA ALA A 58 -2.02 -6.01 8.34
C ALA A 58 -2.39 -5.18 7.09
N SER A 59 -3.28 -4.20 7.22
CA SER A 59 -3.69 -3.33 6.11
C SER A 59 -2.49 -2.55 5.55
N HIS A 60 -1.61 -2.07 6.43
CA HIS A 60 -0.40 -1.36 6.02
C HIS A 60 0.58 -2.24 5.24
N TYR A 61 0.71 -3.52 5.61
CA TYR A 61 1.48 -4.48 4.80
C TYR A 61 0.85 -4.71 3.43
N MET A 62 -0.48 -4.86 3.36
CA MET A 62 -1.18 -5.07 2.09
C MET A 62 -1.02 -3.86 1.15
N ASP A 63 -1.10 -2.64 1.69
CA ASP A 63 -0.82 -1.41 0.93
C ASP A 63 0.61 -1.40 0.36
N MET A 64 1.62 -1.76 1.15
CA MET A 64 3.02 -1.82 0.68
C MET A 64 3.21 -2.81 -0.47
N VAL A 65 2.53 -3.97 -0.41
CA VAL A 65 2.55 -4.94 -1.52
C VAL A 65 1.90 -4.33 -2.78
N ASN A 66 0.75 -3.69 -2.64
CA ASN A 66 0.07 -3.04 -3.77
C ASN A 66 0.92 -1.93 -4.40
N TYR A 67 1.57 -1.07 -3.60
CA TYR A 67 2.48 -0.04 -4.11
C TYR A 67 3.67 -0.64 -4.85
N SER A 68 4.21 -1.76 -4.36
CA SER A 68 5.30 -2.48 -5.03
C SER A 68 4.85 -3.04 -6.39
N VAL A 69 3.64 -3.61 -6.47
CA VAL A 69 3.05 -4.11 -7.73
C VAL A 69 2.84 -2.95 -8.72
N PHE A 70 2.29 -1.82 -8.28
CA PHE A 70 2.09 -0.64 -9.13
C PHE A 70 3.42 -0.10 -9.68
N ALA A 71 4.45 -0.05 -8.85
CA ALA A 71 5.79 0.35 -9.28
C ALA A 71 6.33 -0.62 -10.36
N LEU A 72 6.20 -1.93 -10.15
CA LEU A 72 6.64 -2.94 -11.11
C LEU A 72 5.89 -2.84 -12.45
N ILE A 73 4.58 -2.61 -12.42
CA ILE A 73 3.78 -2.40 -13.64
C ILE A 73 4.29 -1.16 -14.40
N GLN A 74 4.44 -0.02 -13.71
CA GLN A 74 4.95 1.20 -14.36
C GLN A 74 6.36 1.02 -14.93
N LEU A 75 7.25 0.34 -14.20
CA LEU A 75 8.62 0.09 -14.66
C LEU A 75 8.63 -0.77 -15.93
N LYS A 76 7.73 -1.76 -15.99
CA LYS A 76 7.57 -2.63 -17.16
C LYS A 76 6.96 -1.90 -18.36
N GLU A 77 6.02 -1.00 -18.15
CA GLU A 77 5.37 -0.22 -19.22
C GLU A 77 6.27 0.90 -19.79
N LYS A 78 7.24 1.38 -19.01
CA LYS A 78 8.22 2.38 -19.44
C LYS A 78 9.46 1.79 -20.12
N ALA A 79 9.65 0.48 -20.03
CA ALA A 79 10.76 -0.26 -20.64
C ALA A 79 10.43 -0.60 -22.11
#